data_AF-A0AAT9HH55-F1
#
_entry.id   AF-A0AAT9HH55-F1
#
_cell.length_a   1.000
_cell.length_b   1.000
_cell.length_c   1.000
_cell.angle_alpha   90.00
_cell.angle_beta   90.00
_cell.angle_gamma   90.00
#
_symmetry.space_group_name_H-M   'P 1'
#
loop_
_entity.id
_entity.type
_entity.pdbx_description
1 polymer ?
#
loop_
_entity_poly.entity_id
_entity_poly.type
_entity_poly.pdbx_seq_one_letter_code
_entity_poly.pdbx_strand_id
1 'polypeptide(L)'
;MHLDRRAHLTADRGTDPPAVPEPIRITAHEAGLLQTFPAHYPWAGNKGQQFCQIGNAVPPLLAGHLLAPHLGVTLDPDDFTLAA
;
A
#
# COMPACT_ATOMS: atom_id res chain seq x y z
N MET A 1 -22.06 59.54 15.35
CA MET A 1 -22.53 59.99 14.03
C MET A 1 -21.35 60.09 13.07
N HIS A 2 -20.94 58.98 12.46
CA HIS A 2 -20.45 58.99 11.08
C HIS A 2 -20.53 57.56 10.54
N LEU A 3 -21.47 57.36 9.63
CA LEU A 3 -21.72 56.14 8.88
C LEU A 3 -21.10 56.36 7.51
N ASP A 4 -20.16 55.51 7.10
CA ASP A 4 -19.75 55.30 5.70
C ASP A 4 -18.67 54.21 5.73
N ARG A 5 -18.55 53.23 4.84
CA ARG A 5 -19.24 52.90 3.59
C ARG A 5 -18.81 51.46 3.27
N ARG A 6 -19.70 50.70 2.65
CA ARG A 6 -19.48 49.35 2.11
C ARG A 6 -18.10 49.19 1.44
N ALA A 7 -17.34 48.20 1.89
CA ALA A 7 -16.42 47.46 1.04
C ALA A 7 -16.93 46.02 0.99
N HIS A 8 -17.75 45.76 -0.02
CA HIS A 8 -18.07 44.44 -0.50
C HIS A 8 -16.79 43.88 -1.15
N LEU A 9 -15.87 43.33 -0.34
CA LEU A 9 -14.76 42.55 -0.86
C LEU A 9 -15.16 41.08 -0.75
N THR A 10 -15.68 40.54 -1.85
CA THR A 10 -15.70 39.09 -2.09
C THR A 10 -14.26 38.62 -2.07
N ALA A 11 -13.77 38.24 -0.90
CA ALA A 11 -12.61 37.37 -0.81
C ALA A 11 -13.04 36.04 -1.41
N ASP A 12 -12.66 35.84 -2.66
CA ASP A 12 -12.46 34.54 -3.27
C ASP A 12 -11.81 33.65 -2.20
N ARG A 13 -12.61 32.75 -1.60
CA ARG A 13 -12.08 31.73 -0.71
C ARG A 13 -11.36 30.77 -1.62
N GLY A 14 -10.11 31.15 -1.92
CA GLY A 14 -9.14 30.30 -2.58
C GLY A 14 -9.29 28.92 -1.98
N THR A 15 -9.66 27.97 -2.83
CA THR A 15 -9.60 26.56 -2.51
C THR A 15 -8.18 26.28 -2.05
N ASP A 16 -7.98 26.20 -0.74
CA ASP A 16 -6.74 25.68 -0.18
C ASP A 16 -6.48 24.33 -0.88
N PRO A 17 -5.28 24.10 -1.43
CA PRO A 17 -4.96 22.81 -2.00
C PRO A 17 -5.19 21.74 -0.92
N PRO A 18 -5.79 20.58 -1.27
CA PRO A 18 -6.05 19.56 -0.28
C PRO A 18 -4.76 19.20 0.45
N ALA A 19 -4.80 19.24 1.78
CA ALA A 19 -3.65 18.91 2.61
C ALA A 19 -3.16 17.50 2.27
N VAL A 20 -1.87 17.35 1.98
CA VAL A 20 -1.27 16.05 1.68
C VAL A 20 -1.33 15.21 2.96
N PRO A 21 -1.88 13.99 2.93
CA PRO A 21 -1.93 13.15 4.12
C PRO A 21 -0.53 12.75 4.56
N GLU A 22 -0.34 12.65 5.88
CA GLU A 22 0.92 12.19 6.47
C GLU A 22 1.25 10.75 6.00
N PRO A 23 2.53 10.43 5.74
CA PRO A 23 2.92 9.09 5.33
C PRO A 23 2.63 8.02 6.40
N ILE A 24 1.94 6.96 6.01
CA ILE A 24 1.69 5.80 6.87
C ILE A 24 2.92 4.89 6.85
N ARG A 25 3.42 4.52 8.03
CA ARG A 25 4.49 3.52 8.18
C ARG A 25 3.88 2.14 8.37
N ILE A 26 4.30 1.18 7.54
CA ILE A 26 3.91 -0.22 7.65
C ILE A 26 5.05 -1.07 8.23
N THR A 27 4.69 -2.21 8.81
CA THR A 27 5.58 -3.27 9.26
C THR A 27 6.02 -4.16 8.09
N ALA A 28 7.10 -4.94 8.27
CA ALA A 28 7.54 -5.90 7.25
C ALA A 28 6.47 -6.98 7.01
N HIS A 29 5.74 -7.38 8.07
CA HIS A 29 4.60 -8.28 7.98
C HIS A 29 3.50 -7.72 7.05
N GLU A 30 3.05 -6.50 7.29
CA GLU A 30 2.03 -5.85 6.45
C GLU A 30 2.51 -5.66 5.01
N ALA A 31 3.78 -5.28 4.82
CA ALA A 31 4.37 -5.16 3.49
C ALA A 31 4.40 -6.50 2.74
N GLY A 32 4.69 -7.60 3.43
CA GLY A 32 4.62 -8.96 2.88
C GLY A 32 3.20 -9.34 2.47
N LEU A 33 2.20 -9.03 3.30
CA LEU A 33 0.79 -9.27 2.99
C LEU A 33 0.34 -8.50 1.74
N LEU A 34 0.77 -7.25 1.58
CA LEU A 34 0.49 -6.46 0.36
C LEU A 34 1.10 -7.10 -0.89
N GLN A 35 2.24 -7.77 -0.75
CA GLN A 35 2.86 -8.57 -1.81
C GLN A 35 2.29 -9.98 -1.91
N THR A 36 1.16 -10.27 -1.26
CA THR A 36 0.45 -11.57 -1.29
C THR A 36 1.26 -12.74 -0.72
N PHE A 37 2.27 -12.45 0.10
CA PHE A 37 2.94 -13.48 0.88
C PHE A 37 2.08 -13.92 2.07
N PRO A 38 2.20 -15.18 2.50
CA PRO A 38 1.54 -15.64 3.71
C PRO A 38 1.92 -14.80 4.93
N ALA A 39 0.98 -14.63 5.86
CA ALA A 39 1.16 -13.81 7.06
C ALA A 39 2.43 -14.18 7.85
N HIS A 40 2.70 -15.48 8.02
CA HIS A 40 3.85 -15.96 8.78
C HIS A 40 5.07 -16.27 7.90
N TYR A 41 5.21 -15.61 6.75
CA TYR A 41 6.37 -15.81 5.89
C TYR A 41 7.68 -15.44 6.63
N PRO A 42 8.68 -16.34 6.66
CA PRO A 42 9.84 -16.22 7.54
C PRO A 42 10.91 -15.28 6.97
N TRP A 43 10.61 -13.98 6.88
CA TRP A 43 11.58 -12.97 6.43
C TRP A 43 12.84 -12.96 7.30
N ALA A 44 14.02 -12.98 6.67
CA ALA A 44 15.29 -13.07 7.37
C ALA A 44 16.03 -11.73 7.45
N GLY A 45 16.91 -11.60 8.44
CA GLY A 45 17.80 -10.44 8.59
C GLY A 45 17.16 -9.25 9.31
N ASN A 46 17.83 -8.10 9.26
CA ASN A 46 17.36 -6.88 9.91
C ASN A 46 16.19 -6.23 9.15
N LYS A 47 15.54 -5.23 9.75
CA LYS A 47 14.38 -4.55 9.16
C LYS A 47 14.60 -4.10 7.72
N GLY A 48 15.72 -3.42 7.43
CA GLY A 48 16.02 -2.96 6.07
C GLY A 48 16.16 -4.12 5.07
N GLN A 49 16.85 -5.18 5.47
CA GLN A 49 17.01 -6.38 4.64
C GLN A 49 15.68 -7.10 4.37
N GLN A 50 14.77 -7.13 5.35
CA GLN A 50 13.43 -7.68 5.16
C GLN A 50 12.63 -6.86 4.15
N PHE A 51 12.62 -5.52 4.27
CA PHE A 51 11.95 -4.66 3.28
C PHE A 51 12.55 -4.77 1.88
N CYS A 52 13.88 -4.95 1.75
CA CYS A 52 14.51 -5.22 0.46
C CYS A 52 14.07 -6.56 -0.14
N GLN A 53 13.96 -7.61 0.68
CA GLN A 53 13.42 -8.91 0.23
C GLN A 53 11.98 -8.76 -0.26
N ILE A 54 11.13 -8.10 0.51
CA ILE A 54 9.71 -7.88 0.17
C ILE A 54 9.58 -7.03 -1.11
N GLY A 55 10.33 -5.94 -1.22
CA GLY A 55 10.24 -5.02 -2.36
C GLY A 55 10.78 -5.58 -3.67
N ASN A 56 11.77 -6.47 -3.61
CA ASN A 56 12.37 -7.10 -4.79
C ASN A 56 11.71 -8.44 -5.16
N ALA A 57 10.81 -8.96 -4.32
CA ALA A 57 10.16 -10.24 -4.57
C ALA A 57 9.14 -10.15 -5.72
N VAL A 58 8.92 -11.29 -6.39
CA VAL A 58 7.74 -11.47 -7.25
C VAL A 58 6.58 -11.93 -6.36
N PRO A 59 5.41 -11.26 -6.40
CA PRO A 59 4.24 -11.65 -5.60
C PRO A 59 3.79 -13.09 -5.90
N PRO A 60 3.53 -13.94 -4.88
CA PRO A 60 3.10 -15.32 -5.09
C PRO A 60 1.87 -15.47 -5.98
N LEU A 61 0.81 -14.66 -5.77
CA LEU A 61 -0.39 -14.72 -6.62
C LEU A 61 -0.10 -14.35 -8.08
N LEU A 62 0.78 -13.38 -8.32
CA LEU A 62 1.19 -13.02 -9.68
C LEU A 62 1.98 -14.16 -10.33
N ALA A 63 2.96 -14.72 -9.62
CA ALA A 63 3.74 -15.86 -10.11
C ALA A 63 2.85 -17.07 -10.41
N GLY A 64 1.93 -17.39 -9.50
CA GLY A 64 0.95 -18.46 -9.67
C GLY A 64 0.08 -18.25 -10.92
N HIS A 65 -0.43 -17.05 -11.13
CA HIS A 65 -1.29 -16.75 -12.28
C HIS A 65 -0.56 -16.91 -13.62
N LEU A 66 0.72 -16.54 -13.67
CA LEU A 66 1.55 -16.68 -14.86
C LEU A 66 1.97 -18.13 -15.12
N LEU A 67 2.29 -18.89 -14.06
CA LEU A 67 2.86 -20.23 -14.20
C LEU A 67 1.80 -21.33 -14.32
N ALA A 68 0.63 -21.17 -13.70
CA ALA A 68 -0.40 -22.20 -13.65
C ALA A 68 -0.79 -22.79 -15.03
N PRO A 69 -1.01 -21.98 -16.10
CA PRO A 69 -1.31 -22.50 -17.43
C PRO A 69 -0.18 -23.32 -18.06
N HIS A 70 1.06 -23.05 -17.68
CA HIS A 70 2.25 -23.73 -18.20
C HIS A 70 2.62 -24.99 -17.42
N LEU A 71 2.14 -25.09 -16.18
CA LEU A 71 2.38 -26.24 -15.30
C LEU A 71 1.19 -27.21 -15.26
N GLY A 72 0.07 -26.87 -15.89
CA GLY A 72 -1.15 -27.69 -15.89
C GLY A 72 -1.80 -27.79 -14.51
N VAL A 73 -1.56 -26.81 -13.63
CA VAL A 73 -2.16 -26.72 -12.30
C VAL A 73 -3.25 -25.64 -12.30
N THR A 74 -4.24 -25.78 -11.44
CA THR A 74 -5.22 -24.72 -11.17
C THR A 74 -4.69 -23.89 -10.01
N LEU A 75 -4.78 -22.57 -10.11
CA LEU A 75 -4.43 -21.66 -9.02
C LEU A 75 -5.67 -21.39 -8.18
N ASP A 76 -5.58 -21.67 -6.89
CA ASP A 76 -6.52 -21.18 -5.88
C ASP A 76 -5.87 -19.99 -5.12
N PRO A 77 -6.60 -18.90 -4.85
CA PRO A 77 -6.09 -17.78 -4.05
C PRO A 77 -5.54 -18.19 -2.68
N ASP A 78 -6.06 -19.28 -2.09
CA ASP A 78 -5.65 -19.78 -0.77
C ASP A 78 -4.40 -20.66 -0.82
N ASP A 79 -3.87 -21.01 -2.00
CA ASP A 79 -2.67 -21.85 -2.18
C ASP A 79 -1.41 -21.29 -1.50
N PHE A 80 -1.39 -19.97 -1.23
CA PHE A 80 -0.28 -19.30 -0.56
C PHE A 80 -0.53 -19.00 0.91
N THR A 81 -1.56 -19.60 1.51
CA THR A 81 -1.73 -19.56 2.96
C THR A 81 -0.83 -20.60 3.60
N LEU A 82 0.19 -20.16 4.36
CA LEU A 82 0.92 -21.08 5.23
C LEU A 82 -0.01 -21.40 6.39
N ALA A 83 -0.43 -22.67 6.51
CA ALA A 83 -1.10 -23.16 7.70
C ALA A 83 -0.20 -22.86 8.92
N ALA A 84 -0.77 -22.12 9.89
CA ALA A 84 -0.10 -21.79 11.14
C ALA A 84 0.16 -23.03 12.00
#